data_AF-A0A7K1W374-F1
#
_entry.id   AF-A0A7K1W374-F1
#
_cell.length_a   1.000
_cell.length_b   1.000
_cell.length_c   1.000
_cell.angle_alpha   90.00
_cell.angle_beta   90.00
_cell.angle_gamma   90.00
#
_symmetry.space_group_name_H-M   'P 1'
#
loop_
_entity.id
_entity.type
_entity.pdbx_description
1 polymer ?
#
loop_
_entity_poly.entity_id
_entity_poly.type
_entity_poly.pdbx_seq_one_letter_code
_entity_poly.pdbx_strand_id
1 'polypeptide(L)'
;MRLTVLSGVTGAAVAALVVGVILERVPVLVSGGGVLVLLILLAALGGRRSGREAPPAARIALARIEDLRATGGETADVPVKFRLTVAPGPEDGRSAYRVKISQSINLVDIPAYRPGGVAVVEYRPDQPWDVRIVTRPTPEWSRRAEGAQIDSAPESTLVSDPDAVGGAWCLLGLVALLAGAALVVLVFRGELFTSDDPPAASKPPSSSASRTFSTSTTVSGPSSSLLTFGRMRATAMELETRVGTAYVTAITIEDHRMAVRGDSALPPAETVHLQSLPYELLPGLVREARTTLGVRDPESWRIDVTPGTGGGVGPRVRVTVSGTEGTARLDADATGRVTDRRAVGETG
;
A
#
# COMPACT_ATOMS: atom_id res chain seq x y z
N MET A 1 -21.95 -21.51 11.04
CA MET A 1 -21.34 -21.73 12.38
C MET A 1 -20.09 -22.61 12.36
N ARG A 2 -20.01 -23.72 11.61
CA ARG A 2 -18.78 -24.55 11.58
C ARG A 2 -17.59 -23.88 10.87
N LEU A 3 -17.82 -23.07 9.84
CA LEU A 3 -16.77 -22.36 9.08
C LEU A 3 -16.16 -21.15 9.82
N THR A 4 -16.94 -20.44 10.64
CA THR A 4 -16.47 -19.30 11.45
C THR A 4 -15.56 -19.74 12.59
N VAL A 5 -15.77 -20.95 13.11
CA VAL A 5 -14.91 -21.55 14.13
C VAL A 5 -13.57 -21.96 13.51
N LEU A 6 -13.56 -22.53 12.31
CA LEU A 6 -12.33 -22.88 11.60
C LEU A 6 -11.48 -21.64 11.27
N SER A 7 -12.07 -20.55 10.78
CA SER A 7 -11.31 -19.33 10.45
C SER A 7 -10.71 -18.67 11.69
N GLY A 8 -11.44 -18.66 12.82
CA GLY A 8 -10.93 -18.14 14.09
C GLY A 8 -9.76 -18.97 14.63
N VAL A 9 -9.86 -20.30 14.56
CA VAL A 9 -8.80 -21.23 15.00
C VAL A 9 -7.55 -21.11 14.12
N THR A 10 -7.72 -20.82 12.82
CA THR A 10 -6.59 -20.63 11.89
C THR A 10 -5.84 -19.32 12.15
N GLY A 11 -6.55 -18.23 12.42
CA GLY A 11 -5.94 -16.96 12.82
C GLY A 11 -5.19 -17.07 14.16
N ALA A 12 -5.78 -17.77 15.13
CA ALA A 12 -5.14 -17.98 16.44
C ALA A 12 -3.85 -18.82 16.33
N ALA A 13 -3.81 -19.83 15.47
CA ALA A 13 -2.64 -20.67 15.26
C ALA A 13 -1.47 -19.92 14.59
N VAL A 14 -1.75 -19.09 13.59
CA VAL A 14 -0.74 -18.25 12.92
C VAL A 14 -0.17 -17.21 13.89
N ALA A 15 -1.03 -16.58 14.70
CA ALA A 15 -0.58 -15.62 15.72
C ALA A 15 0.30 -16.28 16.79
N ALA A 16 -0.05 -17.47 17.26
CA ALA A 16 0.76 -18.22 18.23
C ALA A 16 2.14 -18.61 17.69
N LEU A 17 2.24 -18.96 16.40
CA LEU A 17 3.51 -19.32 15.76
C LEU A 17 4.46 -18.11 15.65
N VAL A 18 3.97 -16.96 15.22
CA VAL A 18 4.75 -15.72 15.12
C VAL A 18 5.24 -15.26 16.50
N VAL A 19 4.39 -15.35 17.52
CA VAL A 19 4.75 -15.03 18.92
C VAL A 19 5.79 -16.01 19.48
N GLY A 20 5.68 -17.31 19.15
CA GLY A 20 6.65 -18.33 19.59
C GLY A 20 8.05 -18.15 18.98
N VAL A 21 8.14 -17.68 17.74
CA VAL A 21 9.42 -17.37 17.06
C VAL A 21 10.10 -16.13 17.67
N ILE A 22 9.32 -15.14 18.11
CA ILE A 22 9.85 -13.89 18.69
C ILE A 22 10.33 -14.10 20.14
N LEU A 23 9.75 -15.06 20.88
CA LEU A 23 10.06 -15.29 22.30
C LEU A 23 11.10 -16.41 22.57
N GLU A 24 11.62 -17.10 21.54
CA GLU A 24 12.54 -18.25 21.66
C GLU A 24 12.09 -19.35 22.67
N ARG A 25 10.77 -19.46 22.95
CA ARG A 25 10.21 -20.49 23.83
C ARG A 25 9.70 -21.68 23.02
N VAL A 26 10.53 -22.72 22.95
CA VAL A 26 10.31 -24.02 22.27
C VAL A 26 8.88 -24.60 22.38
N PRO A 27 8.21 -24.64 23.56
CA PRO A 27 6.88 -25.26 23.65
C PRO A 27 5.75 -24.47 22.95
N VAL A 28 5.89 -23.15 22.77
CA VAL A 28 4.91 -22.31 22.05
C VAL A 28 5.04 -22.50 20.53
N LEU A 29 6.28 -22.76 20.08
CA LEU A 29 6.61 -22.99 18.68
C LEU A 29 6.09 -24.35 18.18
N VAL A 30 6.20 -25.39 19.02
CA VAL A 30 5.70 -26.75 18.71
C VAL A 30 4.17 -26.80 18.68
N SER A 31 3.50 -26.12 19.62
CA SER A 31 2.03 -26.11 19.69
C SER A 31 1.40 -25.25 18.57
N GLY A 32 1.93 -24.06 18.29
CA GLY A 32 1.46 -23.22 17.18
C GLY A 32 1.76 -23.82 15.80
N GLY A 33 2.96 -24.37 15.61
CA GLY A 33 3.37 -25.04 14.38
C GLY A 33 2.57 -26.30 14.08
N GLY A 34 2.31 -27.13 15.09
CA GLY A 34 1.53 -28.36 14.94
C GLY A 34 0.09 -28.10 14.50
N VAL A 35 -0.55 -27.06 15.07
CA VAL A 35 -1.91 -26.68 14.68
C VAL A 35 -1.94 -26.09 13.26
N LEU A 36 -0.93 -25.29 12.89
CA LEU A 36 -0.85 -24.73 11.53
C LEU A 36 -0.70 -25.82 10.46
N VAL A 37 0.19 -26.78 10.68
CA VAL A 37 0.39 -27.91 9.77
C VAL A 37 -0.88 -28.75 9.65
N LEU A 38 -1.58 -29.00 10.76
CA LEU A 38 -2.83 -29.74 10.75
C LEU A 38 -3.94 -29.01 9.97
N LEU A 39 -4.04 -27.69 10.09
CA LEU A 39 -5.00 -26.87 9.35
C LEU A 39 -4.68 -26.82 7.84
N ILE A 40 -3.40 -26.72 7.48
CA ILE A 40 -2.96 -26.81 6.08
C ILE A 40 -3.30 -28.20 5.50
N LEU A 41 -3.09 -29.27 6.27
CA LEU A 41 -3.42 -30.63 5.84
C LEU A 41 -4.93 -30.81 5.62
N LEU A 42 -5.76 -30.26 6.51
CA LEU A 42 -7.23 -30.30 6.39
C LEU A 42 -7.73 -29.44 5.22
N ALA A 43 -7.14 -28.28 4.98
CA ALA A 43 -7.45 -27.43 3.82
C ALA A 43 -7.04 -28.12 2.50
N ALA A 44 -5.88 -28.79 2.47
CA ALA A 44 -5.43 -29.56 1.31
C ALA A 44 -6.33 -30.77 1.03
N LEU A 45 -6.84 -31.45 2.07
CA LEU A 45 -7.80 -32.55 1.93
C LEU A 45 -9.20 -32.05 1.53
N GLY A 46 -9.61 -30.85 1.97
CA GLY A 46 -10.90 -30.23 1.66
C GLY A 46 -10.95 -29.65 0.24
N GLY A 47 -9.92 -28.91 -0.17
CA GLY A 47 -9.82 -28.28 -1.50
C GLY A 47 -9.73 -29.29 -2.65
N ARG A 48 -9.28 -30.52 -2.37
CA ARG A 48 -9.17 -31.58 -3.39
C ARG A 48 -10.52 -32.23 -3.76
N ARG A 49 -11.59 -32.00 -2.98
CA ARG A 49 -12.92 -32.58 -3.27
C ARG A 49 -13.80 -31.73 -4.20
N SER A 50 -13.47 -30.46 -4.42
CA SER A 50 -14.33 -29.54 -5.21
C SER A 50 -13.94 -29.38 -6.67
N GLY A 51 -12.93 -30.10 -7.17
CA GLY A 51 -12.30 -29.80 -8.46
C GLY A 51 -12.19 -30.98 -9.43
N ARG A 52 -13.10 -31.97 -9.37
CA ARG A 52 -13.04 -33.10 -10.31
C ARG A 52 -14.40 -33.68 -10.71
N GLU A 53 -15.38 -32.81 -10.90
CA GLU A 53 -16.47 -33.12 -11.83
C GLU A 53 -16.05 -32.52 -13.18
N ALA A 54 -16.07 -33.31 -14.26
CA ALA A 54 -15.79 -32.78 -15.60
C ALA A 54 -16.76 -31.61 -15.87
N PRO A 55 -16.30 -30.45 -16.38
CA PRO A 55 -17.18 -29.33 -16.64
C PRO A 55 -18.32 -29.80 -17.56
N PRO A 56 -19.60 -29.70 -17.14
CA PRO A 56 -20.71 -30.01 -18.02
C PRO A 56 -20.60 -29.19 -19.32
N ALA A 57 -20.92 -29.83 -20.43
CA ALA A 57 -20.77 -29.25 -21.75
C ALA A 57 -21.54 -27.92 -21.86
N ALA A 58 -20.84 -26.90 -22.32
CA ALA A 58 -21.43 -25.62 -22.63
C ALA A 58 -22.42 -25.76 -23.79
N ARG A 59 -23.56 -25.07 -23.69
CA ARG A 59 -24.68 -25.15 -24.65
C ARG A 59 -24.85 -23.82 -25.35
N ILE A 60 -25.29 -23.86 -26.60
CA ILE A 60 -25.54 -22.67 -27.41
C ILE A 60 -27.04 -22.34 -27.35
N ALA A 61 -27.36 -21.08 -27.05
CA ALA A 61 -28.71 -20.55 -27.07
C ALA A 61 -28.73 -19.15 -27.71
N LEU A 62 -29.95 -18.65 -27.96
CA LEU A 62 -30.16 -17.28 -28.41
C LEU A 62 -30.40 -16.39 -27.19
N ALA A 63 -29.85 -15.18 -27.24
CA ALA A 63 -30.09 -14.18 -26.22
C ALA A 63 -30.39 -12.82 -26.84
N ARG A 64 -31.36 -12.12 -26.27
CA ARG A 64 -31.66 -10.73 -26.61
C ARG A 64 -30.78 -9.79 -25.79
N ILE A 65 -30.19 -8.81 -26.45
CA ILE A 65 -29.42 -7.73 -25.81
C ILE A 65 -30.42 -6.68 -25.30
N GLU A 66 -30.51 -6.51 -23.99
CA GLU A 66 -31.40 -5.50 -23.38
C GLU A 66 -30.73 -4.14 -23.28
N ASP A 67 -29.48 -4.12 -22.80
CA ASP A 67 -28.68 -2.91 -22.63
C ASP A 67 -27.20 -3.27 -22.84
N LEU A 68 -26.44 -2.30 -23.35
CA LEU A 68 -24.99 -2.41 -23.50
C LEU A 68 -24.34 -1.18 -22.89
N ARG A 69 -23.29 -1.38 -22.10
CA ARG A 69 -22.49 -0.28 -21.54
C ARG A 69 -21.02 -0.56 -21.76
N ALA A 70 -20.41 0.19 -22.66
CA ALA A 70 -18.97 0.22 -22.80
C ALA A 70 -18.37 0.92 -21.57
N THR A 71 -17.52 0.21 -20.83
CA THR A 71 -16.65 0.82 -19.83
C THR A 71 -15.37 1.16 -20.56
N GLY A 72 -15.07 2.46 -20.73
CA GLY A 72 -14.08 2.99 -21.67
C GLY A 72 -12.80 2.15 -21.81
N GLY A 73 -12.36 1.97 -23.06
CA GLY A 73 -11.13 1.29 -23.42
C GLY A 73 -10.36 2.10 -24.46
N GLU A 74 -9.07 2.33 -24.21
CA GLU A 74 -8.13 2.95 -25.16
C GLU A 74 -7.54 1.90 -26.12
N THR A 75 -7.92 0.64 -25.95
CA THR A 75 -7.43 -0.54 -26.67
C THR A 75 -8.40 -1.01 -27.74
N ALA A 76 -7.91 -1.80 -28.71
CA ALA A 76 -8.73 -2.36 -29.79
C ALA A 76 -9.89 -3.25 -29.29
N ASP A 77 -9.71 -3.89 -28.14
CA ASP A 77 -10.78 -4.59 -27.43
C ASP A 77 -11.28 -3.73 -26.28
N VAL A 78 -12.60 -3.47 -26.25
CA VAL A 78 -13.25 -2.63 -25.25
C VAL A 78 -14.08 -3.54 -24.33
N PRO A 79 -13.93 -3.44 -23.00
CA PRO A 79 -14.78 -4.18 -22.07
C PRO A 79 -16.19 -3.60 -22.08
N VAL A 80 -17.17 -4.44 -22.44
CA VAL A 80 -18.57 -4.07 -22.52
C VAL A 80 -19.37 -4.90 -21.52
N LYS A 81 -20.18 -4.21 -20.72
CA LYS A 81 -21.17 -4.83 -19.83
C LYS A 81 -22.47 -5.00 -20.59
N PHE A 82 -22.89 -6.25 -20.77
CA PHE A 82 -24.14 -6.59 -21.44
C PHE A 82 -25.18 -7.02 -20.41
N ARG A 83 -26.42 -6.54 -20.62
CA ARG A 83 -27.61 -7.13 -20.01
C ARG A 83 -28.27 -7.98 -21.08
N LEU A 84 -28.37 -9.27 -20.83
CA LEU A 84 -28.89 -10.24 -21.79
C LEU A 84 -30.12 -10.93 -21.21
N THR A 85 -31.10 -11.18 -22.07
CA THR A 85 -32.19 -12.10 -21.82
C THR A 85 -31.88 -13.39 -22.59
N VAL A 86 -31.48 -14.45 -21.90
CA VAL A 86 -31.16 -15.74 -22.52
C VAL A 86 -32.45 -16.54 -22.64
N ALA A 87 -32.73 -17.06 -23.84
CA ALA A 87 -33.83 -17.97 -24.11
C ALA A 87 -33.26 -19.36 -24.47
N PRO A 88 -33.11 -20.26 -23.49
CA PRO A 88 -32.74 -21.66 -23.72
C PRO A 88 -33.70 -22.34 -24.70
N GLY A 89 -33.22 -23.39 -25.37
CA GLY A 89 -34.06 -24.19 -26.26
C GLY A 89 -35.16 -24.93 -25.50
N PRO A 90 -36.23 -25.38 -26.17
CA PRO A 90 -37.27 -26.19 -25.55
C PRO A 90 -36.72 -27.48 -24.94
N GLU A 91 -35.58 -27.99 -25.43
CA GLU A 91 -34.85 -29.14 -24.86
C GLU A 91 -34.32 -28.92 -23.44
N ASP A 92 -34.15 -27.68 -22.99
CA ASP A 92 -33.58 -27.35 -21.69
C ASP A 92 -34.65 -27.19 -20.58
N GLY A 93 -35.94 -27.14 -20.95
CA GLY A 93 -37.06 -27.03 -20.02
C GLY A 93 -37.06 -25.77 -19.13
N ARG A 94 -36.23 -24.77 -19.46
CA ARG A 94 -36.04 -23.55 -18.67
C ARG A 94 -36.57 -22.31 -19.38
N SER A 95 -37.34 -21.50 -18.65
CA SER A 95 -37.85 -20.22 -19.14
C SER A 95 -36.75 -19.19 -19.34
N ALA A 96 -37.02 -18.18 -20.17
CA ALA A 96 -36.09 -17.09 -20.41
C ALA A 96 -35.71 -16.35 -19.10
N TYR A 97 -34.42 -16.07 -18.94
CA TYR A 97 -33.87 -15.44 -17.74
C TYR A 97 -32.93 -14.29 -18.09
N ARG A 98 -32.79 -13.33 -17.18
CA ARG A 98 -31.88 -12.20 -17.35
C ARG A 98 -30.52 -12.50 -16.73
N VAL A 99 -29.46 -12.04 -17.37
CA VAL A 99 -28.09 -12.15 -16.86
C VAL A 99 -27.30 -10.88 -17.17
N LYS A 100 -26.33 -10.57 -16.31
CA LYS A 100 -25.36 -9.49 -16.52
C LYS A 100 -24.00 -10.11 -16.75
N ILE A 101 -23.39 -9.81 -17.89
CA ILE A 101 -22.06 -10.30 -18.23
C ILE A 101 -21.14 -9.14 -18.58
N SER A 102 -19.85 -9.37 -18.46
CA SER A 102 -18.81 -8.44 -18.90
C SER A 102 -17.90 -9.17 -19.86
N GLN A 103 -17.84 -8.72 -21.12
CA GLN A 103 -17.02 -9.33 -22.15
C GLN A 103 -16.29 -8.26 -22.95
N SER A 104 -15.03 -8.50 -23.26
CA SER A 104 -14.24 -7.67 -24.18
C SER A 104 -14.66 -7.97 -25.62
N ILE A 105 -15.12 -6.94 -26.33
CA ILE A 105 -15.51 -7.03 -27.74
C ILE A 105 -14.62 -6.08 -28.53
N ASN A 106 -14.25 -6.49 -29.75
CA ASN A 106 -13.46 -5.66 -30.63
C ASN A 106 -14.23 -4.39 -31.02
N LEU A 107 -13.57 -3.24 -31.04
CA LEU A 107 -14.17 -1.94 -31.35
C LEU A 107 -14.95 -1.94 -32.68
N VAL A 108 -14.47 -2.69 -33.67
CA VAL A 108 -15.09 -2.80 -35.01
C VAL A 108 -16.43 -3.55 -34.96
N ASP A 109 -16.57 -4.49 -34.02
CA ASP A 109 -17.75 -5.35 -33.91
C ASP A 109 -18.83 -4.75 -32.98
N ILE A 110 -18.50 -3.74 -32.17
CA ILE A 110 -19.46 -3.09 -31.25
C ILE A 110 -20.75 -2.62 -31.96
N PRO A 111 -20.71 -1.98 -33.15
CA PRO A 111 -21.93 -1.53 -33.84
C PRO A 111 -22.88 -2.66 -34.25
N ALA A 112 -22.38 -3.91 -34.33
CA ALA A 112 -23.21 -5.09 -34.63
C ALA A 112 -24.06 -5.51 -33.41
N TYR A 113 -23.63 -5.18 -32.20
CA TYR A 113 -24.34 -5.50 -30.95
C TYR A 113 -25.20 -4.31 -30.52
N ARG A 114 -26.45 -4.24 -31.01
CA ARG A 114 -27.39 -3.15 -30.65
C ARG A 114 -28.36 -3.59 -29.55
N PRO A 115 -28.80 -2.68 -28.67
CA PRO A 115 -29.92 -2.94 -27.77
C PRO A 115 -31.16 -3.36 -28.58
N GLY A 116 -31.85 -4.41 -28.14
CA GLY A 116 -32.93 -5.08 -28.84
C GLY A 116 -32.49 -6.16 -29.85
N GLY A 117 -31.20 -6.23 -30.20
CA GLY A 117 -30.67 -7.25 -31.10
C GLY A 117 -30.61 -8.64 -30.46
N VAL A 118 -30.59 -9.68 -31.29
CA VAL A 118 -30.42 -11.08 -30.85
C VAL A 118 -29.01 -11.54 -31.17
N ALA A 119 -28.33 -12.06 -30.16
CA ALA A 119 -26.98 -12.62 -30.26
C ALA A 119 -26.99 -14.10 -29.88
N VAL A 120 -26.02 -14.83 -30.43
CA VAL A 120 -25.78 -16.23 -30.08
C VAL A 120 -24.90 -16.26 -28.84
N VAL A 121 -25.35 -16.96 -27.80
CA VAL A 121 -24.63 -17.10 -26.54
C VAL A 121 -24.34 -18.55 -26.23
N GLU A 122 -23.20 -18.76 -25.59
CA GLU A 122 -22.83 -19.99 -24.94
C GLU A 122 -23.13 -19.85 -23.45
N TYR A 123 -23.87 -20.78 -22.87
CA TYR A 123 -24.18 -20.79 -21.45
C TYR A 123 -24.03 -22.18 -20.86
N ARG A 124 -23.88 -22.20 -19.55
CA ARG A 124 -23.76 -23.43 -18.77
C ARG A 124 -25.04 -23.67 -17.96
N PRO A 125 -25.67 -24.85 -18.06
CA PRO A 125 -26.92 -25.12 -17.34
C PRO A 125 -26.72 -25.23 -15.81
N ASP A 126 -25.55 -25.65 -15.35
CA ASP A 126 -25.14 -25.67 -13.94
C ASP A 126 -24.81 -24.27 -13.40
N GLN A 127 -24.27 -23.41 -14.26
CA GLN A 127 -23.85 -22.04 -13.93
C GLN A 127 -24.54 -21.04 -14.86
N PRO A 128 -25.84 -20.79 -14.67
CA PRO A 128 -26.62 -19.91 -15.55
C PRO A 128 -26.17 -18.44 -15.55
N TRP A 129 -25.32 -18.03 -14.60
CA TRP A 129 -24.69 -16.72 -14.60
C TRP A 129 -23.43 -16.65 -15.49
N ASP A 130 -22.82 -17.79 -15.85
CA ASP A 130 -21.68 -17.88 -16.76
C ASP A 130 -22.17 -18.01 -18.21
N VAL A 131 -22.37 -16.84 -18.82
CA VAL A 131 -22.85 -16.71 -20.21
C VAL A 131 -21.82 -15.91 -21.01
N ARG A 132 -21.56 -16.34 -22.25
CA ARG A 132 -20.59 -15.71 -23.16
C ARG A 132 -21.21 -15.49 -24.53
N ILE A 133 -21.02 -14.31 -25.10
CA ILE A 133 -21.45 -14.03 -26.49
C ILE A 133 -20.44 -14.70 -27.43
N VAL A 134 -20.96 -15.49 -28.36
CA VAL A 134 -20.16 -16.13 -29.41
C VAL A 134 -19.92 -15.09 -30.51
N THR A 135 -18.72 -14.52 -30.58
CA THR A 135 -18.38 -13.45 -31.53
C THR A 135 -18.44 -13.91 -32.99
N ARG A 136 -18.16 -15.20 -33.26
CA ARG A 136 -18.23 -15.79 -34.60
C ARG A 136 -19.09 -17.06 -34.59
N PRO A 137 -20.42 -16.95 -34.64
CA PRO A 137 -21.31 -18.11 -34.66
C PRO A 137 -21.23 -18.83 -36.00
N THR A 138 -21.65 -20.10 -36.04
CA THR A 138 -21.80 -20.81 -37.31
C THR A 138 -22.91 -20.18 -38.15
N PRO A 139 -22.87 -20.27 -39.50
CA PRO A 139 -23.85 -19.62 -40.37
C PRO A 139 -25.30 -20.01 -40.10
N GLU A 140 -25.54 -21.23 -39.60
CA GLU A 140 -26.87 -21.69 -39.23
C GLU A 140 -27.44 -20.95 -38.02
N TRP A 141 -26.62 -20.69 -37.01
CA TRP A 141 -27.02 -19.94 -35.82
C TRP A 141 -27.12 -18.44 -36.09
N SER A 142 -26.30 -17.89 -36.98
CA SER A 142 -26.43 -16.50 -37.45
C SER A 142 -27.80 -16.26 -38.08
N ARG A 143 -28.22 -17.14 -39.01
CA ARG A 143 -29.54 -17.06 -39.65
C ARG A 143 -30.69 -17.18 -38.65
N ARG A 144 -30.56 -18.05 -37.64
CA ARG A 144 -31.56 -18.18 -36.58
C ARG A 144 -31.63 -16.91 -35.71
N ALA A 145 -30.49 -16.30 -35.40
CA ALA A 145 -30.45 -15.06 -34.62
C ALA A 145 -31.09 -13.88 -35.38
N GLU A 146 -30.84 -13.77 -36.69
CA GLU A 146 -31.41 -12.71 -37.54
C GLU A 146 -32.95 -12.79 -37.65
N GLY A 147 -33.51 -14.00 -37.66
CA GLY A 147 -34.96 -14.23 -37.78
C GLY A 147 -35.71 -14.35 -36.45
N ALA A 148 -35.01 -14.44 -35.32
CA ALA A 148 -35.63 -14.67 -34.02
C ALA A 148 -36.09 -13.37 -33.36
N GLN A 149 -37.32 -13.37 -32.83
CA GLN A 149 -37.80 -12.34 -31.92
C GLN A 149 -37.96 -12.98 -30.54
N ILE A 150 -37.14 -12.54 -29.58
CA ILE A 150 -37.19 -13.01 -28.19
C ILE A 150 -37.82 -11.91 -27.35
N ASP A 151 -38.83 -12.26 -26.57
CA ASP A 151 -39.45 -11.33 -25.62
C ASP A 151 -38.52 -11.04 -24.44
N SER A 152 -38.56 -9.80 -23.96
CA SER A 152 -37.81 -9.39 -22.78
C SER A 152 -38.34 -10.11 -21.54
N ALA A 153 -37.48 -10.88 -20.87
CA ALA A 153 -37.84 -11.54 -19.62
C ALA A 153 -38.05 -10.51 -18.50
N PRO A 154 -38.75 -10.80 -17.40
CA PRO A 154 -38.89 -9.88 -16.27
C PRO A 154 -37.56 -9.58 -15.55
N GLU A 155 -37.44 -8.44 -14.85
CA GLU A 155 -36.26 -8.16 -14.02
C GLU A 155 -36.10 -9.12 -12.83
N SER A 156 -37.20 -9.72 -12.37
CA SER A 156 -37.20 -10.70 -11.28
C SER A 156 -36.50 -12.01 -11.65
N THR A 157 -36.25 -12.28 -12.94
CA THR A 157 -35.50 -13.46 -13.40
C THR A 157 -34.00 -13.19 -13.54
N LEU A 158 -33.50 -12.10 -12.97
CA LEU A 158 -32.08 -11.78 -12.98
C LEU A 158 -31.28 -12.80 -12.16
N VAL A 159 -30.49 -13.60 -12.86
CA VAL A 159 -29.53 -14.53 -12.27
C VAL A 159 -28.20 -13.81 -12.09
N SER A 160 -27.66 -13.86 -10.87
CA SER A 160 -26.37 -13.27 -10.51
C SER A 160 -25.41 -14.33 -10.00
N ASP A 161 -24.12 -14.10 -10.20
CA ASP A 161 -23.05 -14.96 -9.69
C ASP A 161 -23.04 -14.95 -8.15
N PRO A 162 -23.17 -16.11 -7.47
CA PRO A 162 -23.11 -16.20 -6.01
C PRO A 162 -21.74 -15.83 -5.43
N ASP A 163 -20.65 -15.97 -6.20
CA ASP A 163 -19.28 -15.74 -5.74
C ASP A 163 -18.82 -14.28 -5.93
N ALA A 164 -19.59 -13.47 -6.67
CA ALA A 164 -19.34 -12.03 -6.84
C ALA A 164 -19.38 -11.23 -5.52
N VAL A 165 -19.91 -11.83 -4.43
CA VAL A 165 -19.93 -11.26 -3.07
C VAL A 165 -18.59 -11.43 -2.33
N GLY A 166 -17.54 -11.93 -3.01
CA GLY A 166 -16.21 -12.19 -2.46
C GLY A 166 -15.44 -11.00 -1.85
N GLY A 167 -15.92 -9.76 -1.98
CA GLY A 167 -15.30 -8.58 -1.36
C GLY A 167 -15.42 -8.54 0.17
N ALA A 168 -16.50 -9.09 0.73
CA ALA A 168 -16.74 -9.06 2.18
C ALA A 168 -15.75 -9.94 2.97
N TRP A 169 -15.26 -11.03 2.35
CA TRP A 169 -14.33 -11.96 2.99
C TRP A 169 -12.92 -11.37 3.14
N CYS A 170 -12.52 -10.51 2.20
CA CYS A 170 -11.23 -9.82 2.24
C CYS A 170 -11.20 -8.76 3.36
N LEU A 171 -12.31 -8.04 3.54
CA LEU A 171 -12.48 -7.09 4.65
C LEU A 171 -12.51 -7.79 6.01
N LEU A 172 -13.23 -8.91 6.13
CA LEU A 172 -13.24 -9.71 7.37
C LEU A 172 -11.85 -10.26 7.71
N GLY A 173 -11.08 -10.69 6.70
CA GLY A 173 -9.69 -11.10 6.86
C GLY A 173 -8.79 -9.96 7.35
N LEU A 174 -8.94 -8.76 6.77
CA LEU A 174 -8.20 -7.56 7.21
C LEU A 174 -8.54 -7.18 8.66
N VAL A 175 -9.83 -7.16 9.02
CA VAL A 175 -10.29 -6.83 10.37
C VAL A 175 -9.78 -7.86 11.38
N ALA A 176 -9.83 -9.15 11.05
CA ALA A 176 -9.30 -10.20 11.91
C ALA A 176 -7.77 -10.08 12.10
N LEU A 177 -7.03 -9.70 11.04
CA LEU A 177 -5.59 -9.46 11.10
C LEU A 177 -5.25 -8.23 11.97
N LEU A 178 -5.99 -7.12 11.81
CA LEU A 178 -5.82 -5.92 12.63
C LEU A 178 -6.18 -6.18 14.10
N ALA A 179 -7.23 -6.94 14.37
CA ALA A 179 -7.61 -7.35 15.73
C ALA A 179 -6.55 -8.26 16.36
N GLY A 180 -5.97 -9.19 15.59
CA GLY A 180 -4.84 -10.02 16.02
C GLY A 180 -3.61 -9.18 16.38
N ALA A 181 -3.25 -8.21 15.53
CA ALA A 181 -2.14 -7.29 15.80
C ALA A 181 -2.39 -6.45 17.06
N ALA A 182 -3.61 -5.92 17.24
CA ALA A 182 -3.99 -5.15 18.43
C ALA A 182 -3.93 -5.99 19.73
N LEU A 183 -4.37 -7.25 19.68
CA LEU A 183 -4.30 -8.17 20.82
C LEU A 183 -2.84 -8.48 21.20
N VAL A 184 -1.97 -8.72 20.23
CA VAL A 184 -0.53 -8.92 20.46
C VAL A 184 0.08 -7.67 21.13
N VAL A 185 -0.20 -6.47 20.61
CA VAL A 185 0.28 -5.22 21.23
C VAL A 185 -0.25 -5.03 22.65
N LEU A 186 -1.50 -5.42 22.93
CA LEU A 186 -2.10 -5.32 24.27
C LEU A 186 -1.51 -6.33 25.26
N VAL A 187 -1.27 -7.57 24.83
CA VAL A 187 -0.72 -8.64 25.70
C VAL A 187 0.76 -8.40 25.96
N PHE A 188 1.53 -7.95 24.96
CA PHE A 188 2.94 -7.59 25.13
C PHE A 188 3.16 -6.18 25.67
N ARG A 189 2.10 -5.42 25.94
CA ARG A 189 2.21 -4.08 26.53
C ARG A 189 2.92 -4.10 27.89
N GLY A 190 2.75 -5.15 28.69
CA GLY A 190 3.43 -5.27 29.98
C GLY A 190 4.94 -5.50 29.88
N GLU A 191 5.36 -6.33 28.91
CA GLU A 191 6.76 -6.72 28.71
C GLU A 191 7.53 -5.70 27.84
N LEU A 192 6.86 -5.04 26.88
CA LEU A 192 7.46 -3.97 26.06
C LEU A 192 7.71 -2.68 26.84
N PHE A 193 7.04 -2.49 27.98
CA PHE A 193 7.21 -1.30 28.84
C PHE A 193 7.83 -1.62 30.21
N THR A 194 8.25 -2.86 30.48
CA THR A 194 9.05 -3.16 31.67
C THR A 194 10.53 -3.03 31.28
N SER A 195 11.10 -1.88 31.57
CA SER A 195 12.55 -1.79 31.72
C SER A 195 12.93 -2.56 32.98
N ASP A 196 13.87 -3.49 32.87
CA ASP A 196 14.56 -4.05 34.04
C ASP A 196 15.16 -2.90 34.85
N ASP A 197 14.55 -2.60 36.00
CA ASP A 197 15.13 -1.69 36.99
C ASP A 197 15.73 -2.52 38.14
N PRO A 198 17.03 -2.36 38.46
CA PRO A 198 17.61 -2.92 39.69
C PRO A 198 17.06 -2.21 40.93
N PRO A 199 17.12 -2.83 42.14
CA PRO A 199 16.27 -2.42 43.24
C PRO A 199 16.74 -1.14 43.95
N ALA A 200 15.72 -0.33 44.27
CA ALA A 200 15.57 0.62 45.38
C ALA A 200 16.22 2.02 45.29
N ALA A 201 15.37 3.06 45.14
CA ALA A 201 15.13 4.11 46.16
C ALA A 201 14.03 5.13 45.72
N SER A 202 12.98 5.25 46.55
CA SER A 202 12.22 6.47 46.94
C SER A 202 11.86 7.59 45.90
N LYS A 203 10.59 7.59 45.44
CA LYS A 203 9.62 8.68 45.05
C LYS A 203 10.03 10.19 45.05
N PRO A 204 9.33 11.13 44.33
CA PRO A 204 8.12 11.04 43.47
C PRO A 204 8.21 11.92 42.14
N PRO A 205 7.12 12.38 41.47
CA PRO A 205 6.73 11.92 40.13
C PRO A 205 6.81 12.98 39.01
N SER A 206 7.23 12.58 37.81
CA SER A 206 6.82 13.27 36.57
C SER A 206 7.08 12.38 35.36
N SER A 207 6.04 11.62 35.00
CA SER A 207 5.92 10.89 33.75
C SER A 207 5.81 11.87 32.57
N SER A 208 6.92 12.14 31.89
CA SER A 208 6.90 12.59 30.50
C SER A 208 7.39 11.43 29.64
N ALA A 209 6.46 10.76 28.98
CA ALA A 209 6.81 9.79 27.95
C ALA A 209 7.34 10.57 26.73
N SER A 210 8.63 10.91 26.73
CA SER A 210 9.31 11.48 25.57
C SER A 210 9.36 10.44 24.45
N ARG A 211 8.49 10.61 23.44
CA ARG A 211 8.56 9.81 22.22
C ARG A 211 9.57 10.47 21.30
N THR A 212 10.84 10.14 21.50
CA THR A 212 11.88 10.49 20.53
C THR A 212 11.68 9.64 19.28
N PHE A 213 11.77 10.26 18.11
CA PHE A 213 11.73 9.56 16.83
C PHE A 213 12.95 9.92 15.99
N SER A 214 13.39 8.97 15.16
CA SER A 214 14.47 9.14 14.20
C SER A 214 14.03 8.54 12.88
N THR A 215 14.07 9.30 11.81
CA THR A 215 13.71 8.84 10.46
C THR A 215 14.74 9.36 9.47
N SER A 216 15.19 8.50 8.56
CA SER A 216 16.10 8.91 7.50
C SER A 216 15.64 8.41 6.14
N THR A 217 15.93 9.18 5.10
CA THR A 217 15.71 8.81 3.70
C THR A 217 17.02 8.93 2.94
N THR A 218 17.22 8.03 1.99
CA THR A 218 18.41 7.96 1.13
C THR A 218 17.99 8.14 -0.31
N VAL A 219 18.74 8.94 -1.06
CA VAL A 219 18.50 9.16 -2.48
C VAL A 219 19.45 8.27 -3.29
N SER A 220 18.92 7.53 -4.26
CA SER A 220 19.71 6.62 -5.09
C SER A 220 19.60 6.99 -6.59
N GLY A 221 20.72 7.01 -7.30
CA GLY A 221 20.80 7.24 -8.75
C GLY A 221 22.19 7.73 -9.22
N PRO A 222 22.51 7.64 -10.52
CA PRO A 222 23.84 7.97 -11.06
C PRO A 222 24.23 9.47 -10.97
N SER A 223 23.30 10.33 -10.59
CA SER A 223 23.49 11.77 -10.34
C SER A 223 22.80 12.22 -9.04
N SER A 224 22.64 11.30 -8.06
CA SER A 224 21.84 11.53 -6.86
C SER A 224 22.58 12.26 -5.72
N SER A 225 23.03 13.50 -5.95
CA SER A 225 23.45 14.37 -4.83
C SER A 225 22.28 15.22 -4.35
N LEU A 226 22.14 15.36 -3.03
CA LEU A 226 21.18 16.28 -2.40
C LEU A 226 21.48 17.75 -2.70
N LEU A 227 22.69 18.10 -3.15
CA LEU A 227 23.02 19.46 -3.59
C LEU A 227 22.37 19.87 -4.92
N THR A 228 21.72 18.93 -5.62
CA THR A 228 20.96 19.24 -6.84
C THR A 228 19.82 20.20 -6.51
N PHE A 229 19.67 21.24 -7.34
CA PHE A 229 18.67 22.30 -7.14
C PHE A 229 17.26 21.72 -6.90
N GLY A 230 16.56 22.23 -5.89
CA GLY A 230 15.21 21.79 -5.49
C GLY A 230 15.12 20.39 -4.85
N ARG A 231 16.16 19.57 -4.89
CA ARG A 231 16.08 18.16 -4.45
C ARG A 231 15.98 18.00 -2.94
N MET A 232 16.73 18.79 -2.16
CA MET A 232 16.58 18.81 -0.69
C MET A 232 15.15 19.14 -0.27
N ARG A 233 14.49 20.11 -0.91
CA ARG A 233 13.11 20.46 -0.58
C ARG A 233 12.16 19.30 -0.91
N ALA A 234 12.30 18.66 -2.07
CA ALA A 234 11.47 17.51 -2.43
C ALA A 234 11.63 16.36 -1.42
N THR A 235 12.87 16.06 -1.01
CA THR A 235 13.18 15.04 -0.01
C THR A 235 12.64 15.40 1.37
N ALA A 236 12.72 16.68 1.76
CA ALA A 236 12.15 17.18 3.01
C ALA A 236 10.61 17.05 3.04
N MET A 237 9.91 17.34 1.93
CA MET A 237 8.45 17.18 1.84
C MET A 237 8.02 15.70 1.97
N GLU A 238 8.76 14.79 1.34
CA GLU A 238 8.49 13.35 1.47
C GLU A 238 8.69 12.89 2.92
N LEU A 239 9.75 13.37 3.57
CA LEU A 239 10.05 13.05 4.95
C LEU A 239 9.01 13.64 5.91
N GLU A 240 8.55 14.86 5.68
CA GLU A 240 7.48 15.49 6.46
C GLU A 240 6.17 14.73 6.32
N THR A 241 5.82 14.26 5.13
CA THR A 241 4.63 13.42 4.90
C THR A 241 4.68 12.13 5.72
N ARG A 242 5.89 11.56 5.88
CA ARG A 242 6.13 10.31 6.61
C ARG A 242 6.16 10.51 8.13
N VAL A 243 6.77 11.61 8.58
CA VAL A 243 6.98 11.92 10.00
C VAL A 243 5.77 12.65 10.61
N GLY A 244 4.99 13.36 9.80
CA GLY A 244 3.70 13.95 10.15
C GLY A 244 3.74 15.00 11.27
N THR A 245 4.91 15.59 11.59
CA THR A 245 5.04 16.42 12.79
C THR A 245 5.84 17.72 12.60
N ALA A 246 5.47 18.69 13.43
CA ALA A 246 6.13 19.97 13.67
C ALA A 246 7.33 19.90 14.63
N TYR A 247 7.60 18.73 15.23
CA TYR A 247 8.45 18.59 16.42
C TYR A 247 9.84 18.06 16.08
N VAL A 248 10.59 18.76 15.22
CA VAL A 248 11.95 18.35 14.84
C VAL A 248 13.00 19.06 15.70
N THR A 249 13.94 18.30 16.22
CA THR A 249 14.98 18.76 17.15
C THR A 249 16.37 18.76 16.53
N ALA A 250 16.60 17.93 15.50
CA ALA A 250 17.82 17.97 14.71
C ALA A 250 17.57 17.45 13.30
N ILE A 251 18.21 18.07 12.32
CA ILE A 251 18.21 17.61 10.92
C ILE A 251 19.65 17.49 10.49
N THR A 252 20.02 16.32 9.98
CA THR A 252 21.33 16.05 9.42
C THR A 252 21.19 15.74 7.93
N ILE A 253 21.87 16.52 7.09
CA ILE A 253 21.86 16.38 5.63
C ILE A 253 23.28 16.06 5.18
N GLU A 254 23.45 14.93 4.50
CA GLU A 254 24.70 14.46 3.91
C GLU A 254 24.55 14.38 2.38
N ASP A 255 25.55 13.89 1.67
CA ASP A 255 25.53 13.91 0.20
C ASP A 255 24.34 13.16 -0.41
N HIS A 256 23.99 12.00 0.15
CA HIS A 256 22.92 11.13 -0.38
C HIS A 256 21.86 10.76 0.67
N ARG A 257 21.95 11.33 1.88
CA ARG A 257 21.09 10.96 3.01
C ARG A 257 20.59 12.19 3.74
N MET A 258 19.30 12.22 4.05
CA MET A 258 18.70 13.20 4.95
C MET A 258 18.09 12.45 6.14
N ALA A 259 18.50 12.83 7.34
CA ALA A 259 18.03 12.25 8.61
C ALA A 259 17.41 13.34 9.47
N VAL A 260 16.32 12.99 10.15
CA VAL A 260 15.57 13.88 11.05
C VAL A 260 15.35 13.18 12.36
N ARG A 261 15.63 13.90 13.43
CA ARG A 261 15.36 13.50 14.80
C ARG A 261 14.38 14.48 15.41
N GLY A 262 13.42 13.97 16.16
CA GLY A 262 12.45 14.78 16.88
C GLY A 262 12.14 14.22 18.24
N ASP A 263 11.56 15.08 19.07
CA ASP A 263 11.04 14.72 20.39
C ASP A 263 9.68 15.41 20.56
N SER A 264 8.63 14.61 20.63
CA SER A 264 7.26 15.14 20.77
C SER A 264 6.96 15.71 22.16
N ALA A 265 7.86 15.52 23.14
CA ALA A 265 7.70 16.10 24.48
C ALA A 265 8.27 17.52 24.59
N LEU A 266 9.02 17.98 23.59
CA LEU A 266 9.60 19.32 23.61
C LEU A 266 8.58 20.38 23.16
N PRO A 267 8.58 21.56 23.81
CA PRO A 267 7.68 22.65 23.44
C PRO A 267 8.00 23.15 22.02
N PRO A 268 7.00 23.68 21.27
CA PRO A 268 7.20 24.15 19.90
C PRO A 268 8.34 25.17 19.73
N ALA A 269 8.61 25.97 20.77
CA ALA A 269 9.70 26.95 20.80
C ALA A 269 11.11 26.34 20.75
N GLU A 270 11.24 25.04 21.06
CA GLU A 270 12.48 24.27 21.02
C GLU A 270 12.52 23.31 19.83
N THR A 271 11.58 23.45 18.89
CA THR A 271 11.48 22.62 17.68
C THR A 271 11.55 23.45 16.41
N VAL A 272 12.00 22.85 15.32
CA VAL A 272 12.12 23.46 14.00
C VAL A 272 11.08 22.86 13.06
N HIS A 273 10.39 23.68 12.28
CA HIS A 273 9.57 23.19 11.18
C HIS A 273 10.46 22.91 9.96
N LEU A 274 10.31 21.75 9.30
CA LEU A 274 11.09 21.47 8.08
C LEU A 274 10.88 22.55 7.01
N GLN A 275 9.63 22.97 6.79
CA GLN A 275 9.29 23.93 5.74
C GLN A 275 9.79 25.35 5.98
N SER A 276 10.20 25.72 7.20
CA SER A 276 10.73 27.05 7.48
C SER A 276 12.21 27.20 7.09
N LEU A 277 12.87 26.11 6.70
CA LEU A 277 14.28 26.14 6.35
C LEU A 277 14.54 26.66 4.93
N PRO A 278 15.57 27.50 4.74
CA PRO A 278 15.91 28.04 3.43
C PRO A 278 16.69 27.01 2.59
N TYR A 279 16.02 25.93 2.16
CA TYR A 279 16.63 24.84 1.39
C TYR A 279 17.32 25.29 0.09
N GLU A 280 16.94 26.43 -0.47
CA GLU A 280 17.57 26.97 -1.68
C GLU A 280 18.92 27.63 -1.42
N LEU A 281 19.19 28.06 -0.18
CA LEU A 281 20.43 28.74 0.19
C LEU A 281 21.51 27.75 0.68
N LEU A 282 21.08 26.61 1.24
CA LEU A 282 21.97 25.58 1.77
C LEU A 282 23.03 25.06 0.76
N PRO A 283 22.73 24.81 -0.52
CA PRO A 283 23.75 24.38 -1.48
C PRO A 283 24.81 25.46 -1.72
N GLY A 284 24.43 26.74 -1.61
CA GLY A 284 25.35 27.87 -1.68
C GLY A 284 26.36 27.85 -0.54
N LEU A 285 25.88 27.64 0.69
CA LEU A 285 26.72 27.57 1.89
C LEU A 285 27.72 26.39 1.84
N VAL A 286 27.30 25.24 1.31
CA VAL A 286 28.22 24.09 1.12
C VAL A 286 29.29 24.41 0.08
N ARG A 287 28.93 25.04 -1.05
CA ARG A 287 29.91 25.46 -2.06
C ARG A 287 30.89 26.50 -1.51
N GLU A 288 30.40 27.45 -0.73
CA GLU A 288 31.23 28.45 -0.06
C GLU A 288 32.20 27.76 0.92
N ALA A 289 31.71 26.88 1.79
CA ALA A 289 32.55 26.14 2.73
C ALA A 289 33.63 25.28 2.05
N ARG A 290 33.30 24.62 0.92
CA ARG A 290 34.26 23.83 0.13
C ARG A 290 35.33 24.66 -0.56
N THR A 291 35.06 25.91 -0.89
CA THR A 291 35.97 26.75 -1.70
C THR A 291 36.76 27.77 -0.88
N THR A 292 36.19 28.27 0.22
CA THR A 292 36.77 29.39 0.98
C THR A 292 37.50 28.98 2.26
N LEU A 293 37.25 27.79 2.80
CA LEU A 293 37.79 27.37 4.12
C LEU A 293 39.06 26.53 4.04
N GLY A 294 39.75 26.56 2.88
CA GLY A 294 41.08 25.98 2.71
C GLY A 294 41.13 24.47 2.52
N VAL A 295 39.99 23.78 2.31
CA VAL A 295 39.96 22.35 1.96
C VAL A 295 40.11 22.20 0.45
N ARG A 296 41.29 21.75 -0.02
CA ARG A 296 41.55 21.64 -1.47
C ARG A 296 40.85 20.44 -2.13
N ASP A 297 40.74 19.33 -1.41
CA ASP A 297 40.07 18.11 -1.87
C ASP A 297 39.00 17.64 -0.86
N PRO A 298 37.80 18.24 -0.89
CA PRO A 298 36.72 17.92 0.04
C PRO A 298 36.06 16.58 -0.32
N GLU A 299 36.31 15.55 0.50
CA GLU A 299 35.76 14.20 0.38
C GLU A 299 34.29 14.10 0.80
N SER A 300 33.89 14.80 1.86
CA SER A 300 32.52 14.73 2.39
C SER A 300 32.05 16.05 3.00
N TRP A 301 30.72 16.23 3.04
CA TRP A 301 30.08 17.38 3.65
C TRP A 301 28.84 16.94 4.43
N ARG A 302 28.54 17.68 5.50
CA ARG A 302 27.35 17.49 6.34
C ARG A 302 26.78 18.84 6.74
N ILE A 303 25.46 18.96 6.72
CA ILE A 303 24.73 20.09 7.28
C ILE A 303 23.94 19.59 8.49
N ASP A 304 24.21 20.18 9.64
CA ASP A 304 23.46 19.94 10.88
C ASP A 304 22.62 21.18 11.20
N VAL A 305 21.32 21.01 11.30
CA VAL A 305 20.37 22.07 11.66
C VAL A 305 19.81 21.79 13.03
N THR A 306 19.95 22.77 13.94
CA THR A 306 19.44 22.69 15.32
C THR A 306 18.51 23.87 15.62
N PRO A 307 17.52 23.69 16.51
CA PRO A 307 16.67 24.77 16.98
C PRO A 307 17.50 25.87 17.65
N GLY A 308 17.05 27.11 17.50
CA GLY A 308 17.62 28.23 18.24
C GLY A 308 17.37 28.06 19.74
N THR A 309 18.37 28.35 20.56
CA THR A 309 18.20 28.37 22.02
C THR A 309 17.51 29.67 22.44
N GLY A 310 16.18 29.63 22.63
CA GLY A 310 15.37 30.72 23.15
C GLY A 310 14.20 31.12 22.24
N GLY A 311 13.06 31.49 22.84
CA GLY A 311 11.84 31.88 22.12
C GLY A 311 12.09 33.04 21.15
N GLY A 312 12.08 32.76 19.85
CA GLY A 312 12.28 33.75 18.79
C GLY A 312 13.66 33.71 18.10
N VAL A 313 14.58 32.86 18.56
CA VAL A 313 15.85 32.63 17.84
C VAL A 313 15.61 31.59 16.75
N GLY A 314 15.85 31.98 15.49
CA GLY A 314 15.70 31.08 14.34
C GLY A 314 16.66 29.87 14.40
N PRO A 315 16.41 28.83 13.59
CA PRO A 315 17.28 27.65 13.52
C PRO A 315 18.73 28.03 13.17
N ARG A 316 19.69 27.32 13.77
CA ARG A 316 21.11 27.42 13.44
C ARG A 316 21.47 26.35 12.43
N VAL A 317 22.21 26.74 11.40
CA VAL A 317 22.67 25.85 10.34
C VAL A 317 24.19 25.74 10.44
N ARG A 318 24.70 24.54 10.71
CA ARG A 318 26.13 24.24 10.74
C ARG A 318 26.51 23.40 9.55
N VAL A 319 27.45 23.87 8.75
CA VAL A 319 28.03 23.14 7.63
C VAL A 319 29.42 22.66 8.05
N THR A 320 29.64 21.36 7.99
CA THR A 320 30.94 20.73 8.20
C THR A 320 31.43 20.15 6.89
N VAL A 321 32.66 20.48 6.51
CA VAL A 321 33.33 19.93 5.31
C VAL A 321 34.58 19.22 5.76
N SER A 322 34.75 17.97 5.33
CA SER A 322 35.89 17.14 5.66
C SER A 322 36.64 16.76 4.39
N GLY A 323 37.97 16.85 4.43
CA GLY A 323 38.86 16.36 3.39
C GLY A 323 40.15 15.84 3.97
N THR A 324 41.09 15.50 3.10
CA THR A 324 42.41 14.96 3.46
C THR A 324 43.23 15.91 4.34
N GLU A 325 43.00 17.21 4.22
CA GLU A 325 43.71 18.27 4.95
C GLU A 325 43.11 18.52 6.36
N GLY A 326 41.89 18.05 6.63
CA GLY A 326 41.20 18.19 7.91
C GLY A 326 39.72 18.61 7.77
N THR A 327 39.13 19.09 8.87
CA THR A 327 37.72 19.49 8.93
C THR A 327 37.56 21.01 9.05
N ALA A 328 36.77 21.60 8.16
CA ALA A 328 36.35 23.00 8.23
C ALA A 328 34.89 23.11 8.67
N ARG A 329 34.52 24.23 9.31
CA ARG A 329 33.16 24.49 9.79
C ARG A 329 32.68 25.88 9.40
N LEU A 330 31.41 25.98 9.03
CA LEU A 330 30.71 27.23 8.72
C LEU A 330 29.37 27.22 9.44
N ASP A 331 29.16 28.19 10.33
CA ASP A 331 27.87 28.37 11.00
C ASP A 331 27.12 29.53 10.34
N ALA A 332 25.83 29.33 10.10
CA ALA A 332 24.91 30.29 9.49
C ALA A 332 23.59 30.37 10.27
N ASP A 333 22.92 31.52 10.13
CA ASP A 333 21.60 31.76 10.73
C ASP A 333 20.45 31.22 9.86
N ALA A 334 19.23 31.36 10.38
CA ALA A 334 17.99 30.94 9.70
C ALA A 334 17.73 31.61 8.36
N THR A 335 18.40 32.72 8.06
CA THR A 335 18.31 33.44 6.79
C THR A 335 19.43 33.06 5.82
N GLY A 336 20.31 32.13 6.21
CA GLY A 336 21.47 31.72 5.42
C GLY A 336 22.63 32.72 5.48
N ARG A 337 22.65 33.66 6.43
CA ARG A 337 23.81 34.54 6.63
C ARG A 337 24.85 33.82 7.48
N VAL A 338 26.10 33.87 7.03
CA VAL A 338 27.23 33.27 7.73
C VAL A 338 27.54 34.06 9.00
N THR A 339 27.55 33.37 10.14
CA THR A 339 27.81 33.95 11.46
C THR A 339 29.20 33.62 12.01
N ASP A 340 29.74 32.45 11.67
CA ASP A 340 31.09 32.02 12.07
C ASP A 340 31.74 31.20 10.96
N ARG A 341 33.06 31.30 10.83
CA ARG A 341 33.87 30.54 9.88
C ARG A 341 35.09 30.00 10.61
N ARG A 342 35.32 28.70 10.50
CA ARG A 342 36.53 28.05 11.03
C ARG A 342 37.23 27.27 9.94
N ALA A 343 38.46 27.67 9.67
CA ALA A 343 39.28 27.02 8.68
C ALA A 343 39.88 25.72 9.23
N VAL A 344 40.40 24.90 8.32
CA VAL A 344 41.16 23.71 8.67
C VAL A 344 42.33 24.08 9.59
N GLY A 345 42.39 23.45 10.77
CA GLY A 345 43.50 23.63 11.73
C GLY A 345 43.25 24.60 12.89
N GLU A 346 42.11 25.30 12.93
CA GLU A 346 41.74 26.14 14.07
C GLU A 346 41.00 25.31 15.14
N THR A 347 41.68 25.00 16.25
CA THR A 347 41.07 24.38 17.44
C THR A 347 40.46 25.44 18.34
N GLY A 348 39.17 25.29 18.66
CA GLY A 348 38.45 26.05 19.68
C GLY A 348 37.46 25.16 20.40
#